data_AF-A0A7C5RB52-F1
#
_entry.id   AF-A0A7C5RB52-F1
#
_cell.length_a   1.000
_cell.length_b   1.000
_cell.length_c   1.000
_cell.angle_alpha   90.00
_cell.angle_beta   90.00
_cell.angle_gamma   90.00
#
_symmetry.space_group_name_H-M   'P 1'
#
loop_
_entity.id
_entity.type
_entity.pdbx_description
1 polymer ?
#
loop_
_entity_poly.entity_id
_entity_poly.type
_entity_poly.pdbx_seq_one_letter_code
_entity_poly.pdbx_strand_id
1 'polypeptide(L)'
;MKRRMITIDGNEAAAYVAHRTNEVVAIYPITPSSPMGEWADDWSARGVKNIWGTVPVVVEMQSEGGASGAVHGALQTGGLTTTFTASQGLLLMIPNMFKIAGELNSTVFHVSARTVASHALSIFGDHSDVMATRQTGFALMPSGSIQEVMDFALIAQASTLKSRVPFLHFFDGFRTSHEIQKIEQLTEDDMRAMIPYELVEAHRQRALTPDRPVLRGTAQNPDHFFQGRERLNPYYLACPGIVQETMDQFAKIVGRQYHLFDYVGAPDAERIIILMGSGAETAHETVEYLVERGEKVGVLKVRLFRPFSVEHFVNALPKTVKRIAVLDRTKEPGSAGEPLYIDVVNALTESYADGKLPLEEFPRVVGGRYGLSSKEFTPAMVKGVLDELKKDHPKNHFTVGIHDDVTNTSIEYDPNFSTENPRSVRAMFYGLGSDGTVSANKNSIKIIGEETDNYAQGYFVYDSKKAGAMTVSHLRFGPDPIHSTYLITRANFLACHQFVFLEKLDILRFAEEGATFLLNTPYPPEEVWDHLPRKVQEEIINKKLKFYAI
;
A
#
# COMPACT_ATOMS: atom_id res chain seq x y z
N MET A 1 -25.72 -10.11 -6.09
CA MET A 1 -25.88 -9.00 -7.04
C MET A 1 -24.49 -8.67 -7.59
N LYS A 2 -24.30 -8.47 -8.90
CA LYS A 2 -22.97 -8.16 -9.46
C LYS A 2 -22.64 -6.69 -9.10
N ARG A 3 -21.59 -6.45 -8.31
CA ARG A 3 -21.20 -5.08 -7.91
C ARG A 3 -20.61 -4.32 -9.09
N ARG A 4 -20.61 -2.99 -8.98
CA ARG A 4 -20.07 -2.10 -10.00
C ARG A 4 -18.55 -2.19 -10.02
N MET A 5 -17.99 -2.48 -11.19
CA MET A 5 -16.55 -2.31 -11.43
C MET A 5 -16.27 -0.86 -11.81
N ILE A 6 -15.23 -0.27 -11.23
CA ILE A 6 -14.80 1.11 -11.50
C ILE A 6 -13.29 1.17 -11.66
N THR A 7 -12.78 2.21 -12.31
CA THR A 7 -11.35 2.38 -12.53
C THR A 7 -10.83 3.64 -11.84
N ILE A 8 -10.26 3.46 -10.65
CA ILE A 8 -9.85 4.55 -9.74
C ILE A 8 -8.47 4.28 -9.11
N ASP A 9 -7.89 5.26 -8.42
CA ASP A 9 -6.65 5.08 -7.66
C ASP A 9 -6.88 4.79 -6.17
N GLY A 10 -5.81 4.45 -5.45
CA GLY A 10 -5.88 4.16 -4.02
C GLY A 10 -6.35 5.35 -3.16
N ASN A 11 -6.01 6.58 -3.53
CA ASN A 11 -6.48 7.76 -2.80
C ASN A 11 -8.00 7.93 -2.93
N GLU A 12 -8.54 7.83 -4.15
CA GLU A 12 -9.98 7.89 -4.39
C GLU A 12 -10.71 6.73 -3.66
N ALA A 13 -10.13 5.53 -3.67
CA ALA A 13 -10.68 4.37 -2.98
C ALA A 13 -10.78 4.55 -1.46
N ALA A 14 -9.72 5.07 -0.82
CA ALA A 14 -9.72 5.37 0.62
C ALA A 14 -10.70 6.50 0.96
N ALA A 15 -10.64 7.61 0.20
CA ALA A 15 -11.52 8.75 0.41
C ALA A 15 -12.99 8.36 0.26
N TYR A 16 -13.32 7.50 -0.72
CA TYR A 16 -14.69 7.05 -1.00
C TYR A 16 -15.37 6.46 0.23
N VAL A 17 -14.64 5.62 0.98
CA VAL A 17 -15.13 5.00 2.21
C VAL A 17 -15.07 5.97 3.38
N ALA A 18 -13.96 6.71 3.53
CA ALA A 18 -13.76 7.65 4.62
C ALA A 18 -14.86 8.73 4.65
N HIS A 19 -15.17 9.31 3.49
CA HIS A 19 -16.24 10.32 3.32
C HIS A 19 -17.62 9.74 3.65
N ARG A 20 -17.90 8.51 3.20
CA ARG A 20 -19.22 7.88 3.42
C ARG A 20 -19.45 7.39 4.83
N THR A 21 -18.42 7.25 5.64
CA THR A 21 -18.52 6.66 6.99
C THR A 21 -18.28 7.65 8.13
N ASN A 22 -17.88 8.88 7.82
CA ASN A 22 -17.57 9.92 8.80
C ASN A 22 -18.42 11.19 8.60
N GLU A 23 -18.47 12.01 9.63
CA GLU A 23 -19.20 13.28 9.69
C GLU A 23 -18.25 14.48 9.61
N VAL A 24 -17.02 14.33 10.09
CA VAL A 24 -15.97 15.36 10.08
C VAL A 24 -14.71 14.81 9.42
N VAL A 25 -14.09 15.62 8.57
CA VAL A 25 -12.85 15.30 7.86
C VAL A 25 -11.90 16.47 8.05
N ALA A 26 -11.04 16.40 9.07
CA ALA A 26 -10.06 17.44 9.34
C ALA A 26 -8.79 17.14 8.54
N ILE A 27 -8.29 18.10 7.76
CA ILE A 27 -7.23 17.87 6.77
C ILE A 27 -6.14 18.94 6.81
N TYR A 28 -4.99 18.59 6.23
CA TYR A 28 -3.96 19.51 5.78
C TYR A 28 -3.24 18.87 4.58
N PRO A 29 -2.95 19.61 3.50
CA PRO A 29 -2.42 19.02 2.28
C PRO A 29 -0.95 18.61 2.42
N ILE A 30 -0.67 17.32 2.18
CA ILE A 30 0.69 16.79 2.04
C ILE A 30 0.74 15.64 1.02
N THR A 31 1.59 15.76 0.00
CA THR A 31 1.81 14.70 -1.00
C THR A 31 2.31 13.41 -0.32
N PRO A 32 1.89 12.20 -0.74
CA PRO A 32 0.90 11.89 -1.77
C PRO A 32 -0.55 11.71 -1.24
N SER A 33 -0.86 12.24 -0.05
CA SER A 33 -2.17 12.07 0.60
C SER A 33 -3.20 13.16 0.26
N SER A 34 -2.76 14.34 -0.22
CA SER A 34 -3.64 15.47 -0.55
C SER A 34 -4.86 15.11 -1.41
N PRO A 35 -4.76 14.24 -2.44
CA PRO A 35 -5.92 13.88 -3.26
C PRO A 35 -7.09 13.29 -2.46
N MET A 36 -6.85 12.62 -1.33
CA MET A 36 -7.94 12.12 -0.48
C MET A 36 -8.78 13.26 0.13
N GLY A 37 -8.11 14.32 0.60
CA GLY A 37 -8.77 15.52 1.13
C GLY A 37 -9.52 16.28 0.04
N GLU A 38 -8.92 16.40 -1.14
CA GLU A 38 -9.52 17.05 -2.32
C GLU A 38 -10.79 16.32 -2.78
N TRP A 39 -10.78 14.98 -2.81
CA TRP A 39 -11.98 14.18 -3.11
C TRP A 39 -13.09 14.36 -2.08
N ALA A 40 -12.75 14.33 -0.79
CA ALA A 40 -13.71 14.54 0.27
C ALA A 40 -14.33 15.95 0.20
N ASP A 41 -13.53 16.97 -0.12
CA ASP A 41 -13.99 18.36 -0.28
C ASP A 41 -14.92 18.50 -1.49
N ASP A 42 -14.54 18.01 -2.66
CA ASP A 42 -15.37 18.06 -3.88
C ASP A 42 -16.72 17.36 -3.68
N TRP A 43 -16.74 16.17 -3.06
CA TRP A 43 -17.99 15.46 -2.79
C TRP A 43 -18.87 16.20 -1.78
N SER A 44 -18.28 16.80 -0.76
CA SER A 44 -19.02 17.59 0.23
C SER A 44 -19.59 18.87 -0.39
N ALA A 45 -18.83 19.56 -1.25
CA ALA A 45 -19.28 20.72 -2.01
C ALA A 45 -20.44 20.39 -2.97
N ARG A 46 -20.46 19.17 -3.52
CA ARG A 46 -21.57 18.65 -4.35
C ARG A 46 -22.76 18.14 -3.54
N GLY A 47 -22.70 18.17 -2.20
CA GLY A 47 -23.77 17.70 -1.32
C GLY A 47 -23.91 16.18 -1.26
N VAL A 48 -22.86 15.42 -1.59
CA VAL A 48 -22.83 13.97 -1.42
C VAL A 48 -22.91 13.66 0.07
N LYS A 49 -23.89 12.85 0.46
CA LYS A 49 -24.15 12.48 1.85
C LYS A 49 -23.36 11.22 2.23
N ASN A 50 -23.04 11.11 3.51
CA ASN A 50 -22.57 9.88 4.12
C ASN A 50 -23.73 8.89 4.34
N ILE A 51 -23.43 7.68 4.83
CA ILE A 51 -24.45 6.64 5.06
C ILE A 51 -25.47 7.00 6.15
N TRP A 52 -25.24 8.10 6.89
CA TRP A 52 -26.11 8.65 7.93
C TRP A 52 -27.00 9.81 7.43
N GLY A 53 -26.87 10.19 6.14
CA GLY A 53 -27.68 11.24 5.53
C GLY A 53 -27.15 12.66 5.74
N THR A 54 -25.96 12.80 6.34
CA THR A 54 -25.30 14.09 6.58
C THR A 54 -24.25 14.34 5.50
N VAL A 55 -24.05 15.59 5.09
CA VAL A 55 -22.90 15.95 4.25
C VAL A 55 -21.70 16.12 5.19
N PRO A 56 -20.60 15.37 5.01
CA PRO A 56 -19.41 15.51 5.84
C PRO A 56 -18.85 16.94 5.81
N VAL A 57 -18.37 17.41 6.96
CA VAL A 57 -17.72 18.72 7.08
C VAL A 57 -16.22 18.53 6.89
N VAL A 58 -15.70 19.08 5.79
CA VAL A 58 -14.26 19.09 5.52
C VAL A 58 -13.67 20.39 6.04
N VAL A 59 -12.62 20.31 6.86
CA VAL A 59 -11.98 21.48 7.48
C VAL A 59 -10.48 21.41 7.28
N GLU A 60 -9.95 22.38 6.55
CA GLU A 60 -8.51 22.60 6.45
C GLU A 60 -7.98 23.33 7.69
N MET A 61 -6.95 22.76 8.32
CA MET A 61 -6.28 23.36 9.48
C MET A 61 -4.98 24.07 9.06
N GLN A 62 -4.27 24.69 10.00
CA GLN A 62 -3.00 25.37 9.74
C GLN A 62 -1.78 24.42 9.61
N SER A 63 -1.93 23.17 10.08
CA SER A 63 -0.94 22.10 9.99
C SER A 63 -1.58 20.76 10.37
N GLU A 64 -0.89 19.64 10.12
CA GLU A 64 -1.33 18.31 10.56
C GLU A 64 -1.42 18.17 12.09
N GLY A 65 -0.60 18.91 12.83
CA GLY A 65 -0.73 19.02 14.28
C GLY A 65 -2.07 19.66 14.69
N GLY A 66 -2.49 20.69 13.95
CA GLY A 66 -3.82 21.30 14.09
C GLY A 66 -4.95 20.35 13.66
N ALA A 67 -4.78 19.66 12.52
CA ALA A 67 -5.73 18.67 12.02
C ALA A 67 -5.97 17.54 13.04
N SER A 68 -4.92 16.92 13.56
CA SER A 68 -5.07 15.87 14.58
C SER A 68 -5.67 16.36 15.90
N GLY A 69 -5.45 17.63 16.27
CA GLY A 69 -6.11 18.25 17.41
C GLY A 69 -7.60 18.49 17.17
N ALA A 70 -7.97 18.91 15.96
CA ALA A 70 -9.36 19.03 15.53
C ALA A 70 -10.05 17.66 15.49
N VAL A 71 -9.36 16.62 15.00
CA VAL A 71 -9.85 15.23 15.07
C VAL A 71 -10.11 14.83 16.52
N HIS A 72 -9.14 15.02 17.41
CA HIS A 72 -9.30 14.69 18.83
C HIS A 72 -10.51 15.41 19.43
N GLY A 73 -10.66 16.72 19.20
CA GLY A 73 -11.79 17.50 19.67
C GLY A 73 -13.14 17.03 19.14
N ALA A 74 -13.25 16.77 17.83
CA ALA A 74 -14.49 16.30 17.21
C ALA A 74 -14.91 14.92 17.77
N LEU A 75 -13.96 14.00 17.96
CA LEU A 75 -14.21 12.71 18.61
C LEU A 75 -14.70 12.88 20.05
N GLN A 76 -14.17 13.85 20.81
CA GLN A 76 -14.68 14.14 22.15
C GLN A 76 -16.14 14.60 22.14
N THR A 77 -16.63 15.19 21.06
CA THR A 77 -18.03 15.62 20.91
C THR A 77 -18.94 14.52 20.34
N GLY A 78 -18.40 13.32 20.09
CA GLY A 78 -19.15 12.16 19.57
C GLY A 78 -19.33 12.16 18.05
N GLY A 79 -18.64 13.05 17.33
CA GLY A 79 -18.67 13.08 15.88
C GLY A 79 -17.72 12.03 15.30
N LEU A 80 -18.22 11.22 14.35
CA LEU A 80 -17.38 10.30 13.60
C LEU A 80 -16.40 11.11 12.74
N THR A 81 -15.10 10.94 13.00
CA THR A 81 -14.09 11.83 12.43
C THR A 81 -12.94 11.03 11.82
N THR A 82 -12.39 11.54 10.73
CA THR A 82 -11.22 10.97 10.05
C THR A 82 -10.26 12.09 9.58
N THR A 83 -9.08 11.69 9.11
CA THR A 83 -8.06 12.57 8.52
C THR A 83 -7.24 11.80 7.49
N PHE A 84 -6.60 12.54 6.59
CA PHE A 84 -5.64 12.06 5.60
C PHE A 84 -4.27 12.69 5.87
N THR A 85 -3.20 11.92 5.83
CA THR A 85 -1.84 12.46 6.03
C THR A 85 -0.76 11.54 5.47
N ALA A 86 0.51 11.96 5.55
CA ALA A 86 1.69 11.19 5.18
C ALA A 86 2.96 11.79 5.81
N SER A 87 4.04 11.02 5.91
CA SER A 87 5.41 11.51 6.20
C SER A 87 5.48 12.50 7.37
N GLN A 88 6.01 13.70 7.13
CA GLN A 88 6.15 14.76 8.12
C GLN A 88 4.84 15.12 8.79
N GLY A 89 3.74 15.09 8.04
CA GLY A 89 2.42 15.38 8.55
C GLY A 89 2.00 14.39 9.62
N LEU A 90 2.22 13.09 9.38
CA LEU A 90 1.94 12.05 10.36
C LEU A 90 2.77 12.23 11.64
N LEU A 91 4.04 12.64 11.51
CA LEU A 91 4.88 12.92 12.69
C LEU A 91 4.32 14.04 13.56
N LEU A 92 3.72 15.08 12.96
CA LEU A 92 3.06 16.16 13.70
C LEU A 92 1.77 15.72 14.39
N MET A 93 1.18 14.59 13.99
CA MET A 93 -0.01 14.02 14.61
C MET A 93 0.28 13.12 15.82
N ILE A 94 1.54 12.65 15.99
CA ILE A 94 1.94 11.70 17.04
C ILE A 94 1.47 12.12 18.45
N PRO A 95 1.62 13.39 18.90
CA PRO A 95 1.17 13.77 20.23
C PRO A 95 -0.33 13.54 20.46
N ASN A 96 -1.17 13.87 19.47
CA ASN A 96 -2.61 13.64 19.55
C ASN A 96 -2.96 12.15 19.38
N MET A 97 -2.19 11.37 18.61
CA MET A 97 -2.40 9.92 18.52
C MET A 97 -2.33 9.25 19.88
N PHE A 98 -1.34 9.59 20.72
CA PHE A 98 -1.28 9.07 22.09
C PHE A 98 -2.54 9.41 22.91
N LYS A 99 -3.09 10.62 22.74
CA LYS A 99 -4.30 11.06 23.45
C LYS A 99 -5.55 10.33 22.94
N ILE A 100 -5.71 10.23 21.62
CA ILE A 100 -6.84 9.54 20.98
C ILE A 100 -6.86 8.06 21.39
N ALA A 101 -5.72 7.38 21.35
CA ALA A 101 -5.58 5.98 21.76
C ALA A 101 -5.76 5.79 23.28
N GLY A 102 -5.13 6.63 24.09
CA GLY A 102 -5.25 6.57 25.55
C GLY A 102 -6.66 6.80 26.08
N GLU A 103 -7.50 7.51 25.30
CA GLU A 103 -8.90 7.77 25.62
C GLU A 103 -9.87 6.78 24.93
N LEU A 104 -9.35 5.81 24.18
CA LEU A 104 -10.14 4.79 23.46
C LEU A 104 -11.22 5.40 22.57
N ASN A 105 -10.82 6.40 21.77
CA ASN A 105 -11.67 7.02 20.77
C ASN A 105 -11.54 6.29 19.44
N SER A 106 -12.69 5.89 18.89
CA SER A 106 -12.79 5.22 17.60
C SER A 106 -12.59 6.21 16.46
N THR A 107 -11.56 6.01 15.64
CA THR A 107 -11.24 6.83 14.46
C THR A 107 -10.35 6.04 13.53
N VAL A 108 -10.34 6.40 12.25
CA VAL A 108 -9.38 5.88 11.28
C VAL A 108 -8.58 7.02 10.68
N PHE A 109 -7.26 6.93 10.74
CA PHE A 109 -6.34 7.80 10.01
C PHE A 109 -5.93 7.06 8.73
N HIS A 110 -6.11 7.70 7.59
CA HIS A 110 -5.75 7.13 6.29
C HIS A 110 -4.42 7.73 5.82
N VAL A 111 -3.42 6.88 5.66
CA VAL A 111 -2.04 7.30 5.42
C VAL A 111 -1.51 6.73 4.11
N SER A 112 -1.17 7.60 3.17
CA SER A 112 -0.37 7.20 2.01
C SER A 112 1.10 7.20 2.43
N ALA A 113 1.58 6.06 2.95
CA ALA A 113 2.88 5.92 3.63
C ALA A 113 4.03 6.45 2.77
N ARG A 114 4.83 7.36 3.34
CA ARG A 114 5.84 8.15 2.63
C ARG A 114 7.10 8.31 3.47
N THR A 115 8.25 8.31 2.79
CA THR A 115 9.56 8.54 3.39
C THR A 115 9.60 9.76 4.31
N VAL A 116 10.10 9.58 5.52
CA VAL A 116 10.50 10.66 6.44
C VAL A 116 11.81 11.28 5.96
N ALA A 117 11.82 12.60 5.84
CA ALA A 117 13.00 13.37 5.51
C ALA A 117 14.12 13.12 6.54
N SER A 118 15.24 12.59 6.06
CA SER A 118 16.41 12.26 6.87
C SER A 118 17.63 13.02 6.34
N HIS A 119 18.47 12.37 5.53
CA HIS A 119 19.56 13.03 4.81
C HIS A 119 19.05 13.88 3.62
N ALA A 120 17.84 13.58 3.13
CA ALA A 120 17.16 14.32 2.09
C ALA A 120 15.63 14.17 2.25
N LEU A 121 14.88 15.12 1.67
CA LEU A 121 13.45 14.99 1.49
C LEU A 121 13.16 13.98 0.38
N SER A 122 12.17 13.13 0.59
CA SER A 122 11.53 12.39 -0.51
C SER A 122 10.01 12.50 -0.41
N ILE A 123 9.35 12.62 -1.56
CA ILE A 123 7.89 12.55 -1.65
C ILE A 123 7.38 11.12 -1.76
N PHE A 124 8.27 10.17 -2.02
CA PHE A 124 7.93 8.82 -2.45
C PHE A 124 7.67 7.86 -1.27
N GLY A 125 7.10 6.71 -1.60
CA GLY A 125 6.52 5.77 -0.63
C GLY A 125 7.52 4.82 0.01
N ASP A 126 7.51 4.79 1.34
CA ASP A 126 8.02 3.71 2.20
C ASP A 126 7.30 3.79 3.55
N HIS A 127 7.61 2.92 4.51
CA HIS A 127 6.89 2.82 5.79
C HIS A 127 7.54 3.59 6.94
N SER A 128 8.55 4.42 6.69
CA SER A 128 9.28 5.11 7.77
C SER A 128 8.42 6.01 8.64
N ASP A 129 7.38 6.62 8.07
CA ASP A 129 6.42 7.45 8.79
C ASP A 129 5.49 6.62 9.66
N VAL A 130 4.88 5.57 9.11
CA VAL A 130 4.00 4.66 9.85
C VAL A 130 4.75 3.98 10.98
N MET A 131 5.98 3.51 10.72
CA MET A 131 6.81 2.85 11.73
C MET A 131 7.22 3.78 12.89
N ALA A 132 7.27 5.09 12.66
CA ALA A 132 7.49 6.10 13.71
C ALA A 132 6.29 6.27 14.65
N THR A 133 5.13 5.68 14.31
CA THR A 133 3.89 5.77 15.11
C THR A 133 3.51 4.45 15.80
N ARG A 134 4.29 3.37 15.62
CA ARG A 134 3.93 2.01 16.09
C ARG A 134 3.72 1.88 17.61
N GLN A 135 4.23 2.83 18.38
CA GLN A 135 4.14 2.90 19.84
C GLN A 135 2.98 3.77 20.35
N THR A 136 2.27 4.48 19.47
CA THR A 136 1.20 5.43 19.86
C THR A 136 -0.02 4.76 20.47
N GLY A 137 -0.19 3.47 20.25
CA GLY A 137 -1.39 2.71 20.60
C GLY A 137 -2.44 2.65 19.49
N PHE A 138 -2.16 3.16 18.29
CA PHE A 138 -3.02 2.90 17.14
C PHE A 138 -2.85 1.45 16.66
N ALA A 139 -3.94 0.83 16.22
CA ALA A 139 -3.87 -0.35 15.38
C ALA A 139 -3.30 0.04 14.01
N LEU A 140 -2.41 -0.75 13.44
CA LEU A 140 -1.74 -0.46 12.16
C LEU A 140 -2.15 -1.51 11.13
N MET A 141 -2.80 -1.08 10.05
CA MET A 141 -3.44 -1.97 9.07
C MET A 141 -2.98 -1.63 7.63
N PRO A 142 -1.98 -2.35 7.08
CA PRO A 142 -1.51 -2.16 5.70
C PRO A 142 -2.46 -2.73 4.64
N SER A 143 -2.60 -2.01 3.52
CA SER A 143 -3.21 -2.50 2.27
C SER A 143 -2.14 -2.61 1.17
N GLY A 144 -2.18 -3.68 0.39
CA GLY A 144 -1.23 -3.98 -0.68
C GLY A 144 -1.71 -3.63 -2.09
N SER A 145 -3.02 -3.55 -2.32
CA SER A 145 -3.63 -3.23 -3.61
C SER A 145 -4.72 -2.16 -3.50
N ILE A 146 -5.16 -1.58 -4.63
CA ILE A 146 -6.22 -0.56 -4.64
C ILE A 146 -7.54 -1.16 -4.14
N GLN A 147 -7.84 -2.43 -4.49
CA GLN A 147 -9.01 -3.14 -3.96
C GLN A 147 -8.96 -3.25 -2.43
N GLU A 148 -7.81 -3.65 -1.90
CA GLU A 148 -7.61 -3.75 -0.44
C GLU A 148 -7.71 -2.39 0.23
N VAL A 149 -7.25 -1.30 -0.40
CA VAL A 149 -7.41 0.05 0.15
C VAL A 149 -8.89 0.37 0.39
N MET A 150 -9.77 0.06 -0.55
CA MET A 150 -11.21 0.25 -0.36
C MET A 150 -11.75 -0.63 0.77
N ASP A 151 -11.40 -1.92 0.75
CA ASP A 151 -11.95 -2.91 1.67
C ASP A 151 -11.49 -2.65 3.11
N PHE A 152 -10.20 -2.37 3.29
CA PHE A 152 -9.57 -2.16 4.58
C PHE A 152 -9.90 -0.81 5.18
N ALA A 153 -10.26 0.19 4.37
CA ALA A 153 -10.86 1.42 4.91
C ALA A 153 -12.16 1.11 5.66
N LEU A 154 -13.03 0.25 5.10
CA LEU A 154 -14.29 -0.13 5.75
C LEU A 154 -14.07 -1.07 6.93
N ILE A 155 -13.20 -2.07 6.78
CA ILE A 155 -12.86 -3.01 7.86
C ILE A 155 -12.25 -2.25 9.04
N ALA A 156 -11.36 -1.28 8.81
CA ALA A 156 -10.78 -0.46 9.88
C ALA A 156 -11.85 0.37 10.60
N GLN A 157 -12.78 1.00 9.85
CA GLN A 157 -13.85 1.80 10.43
C GLN A 157 -14.81 0.96 11.27
N ALA A 158 -15.22 -0.21 10.78
CA ALA A 158 -16.05 -1.14 11.54
C ALA A 158 -15.30 -1.69 12.77
N SER A 159 -14.03 -2.06 12.61
CA SER A 159 -13.21 -2.61 13.70
C SER A 159 -12.97 -1.59 14.82
N THR A 160 -12.67 -0.33 14.48
CA THR A 160 -12.40 0.71 15.49
C THR A 160 -13.62 1.03 16.35
N LEU A 161 -14.83 0.94 15.77
CA LEU A 161 -16.08 1.14 16.53
C LEU A 161 -16.34 -0.02 17.50
N LYS A 162 -16.03 -1.26 17.11
CA LYS A 162 -16.15 -2.45 17.96
C LYS A 162 -15.08 -2.51 19.06
N SER A 163 -13.81 -2.32 18.70
CA SER A 163 -12.67 -2.47 19.61
C SER A 163 -12.38 -1.24 20.45
N ARG A 164 -12.85 -0.06 20.01
CA ARG A 164 -12.49 1.28 20.54
C ARG A 164 -11.02 1.65 20.41
N VAL A 165 -10.21 0.81 19.77
CA VAL A 165 -8.83 1.12 19.42
C VAL A 165 -8.85 1.94 18.13
N PRO A 166 -8.20 3.11 18.06
CA PRO A 166 -8.10 3.87 16.82
C PRO A 166 -7.19 3.16 15.81
N PHE A 167 -7.50 3.30 14.53
CA PHE A 167 -6.77 2.64 13.44
C PHE A 167 -5.99 3.65 12.61
N LEU A 168 -4.82 3.24 12.17
CA LEU A 168 -4.07 3.83 11.07
C LEU A 168 -4.11 2.81 9.93
N HIS A 169 -4.98 3.08 8.96
CA HIS A 169 -5.03 2.34 7.70
C HIS A 169 -4.05 2.98 6.73
N PHE A 170 -3.05 2.22 6.28
CA PHE A 170 -2.02 2.75 5.39
C PHE A 170 -1.81 1.91 4.15
N PHE A 171 -1.31 2.58 3.12
CA PHE A 171 -0.97 1.99 1.83
C PHE A 171 0.16 2.78 1.19
N ASP A 172 0.89 2.16 0.27
CA ASP A 172 2.19 2.68 -0.16
C ASP A 172 2.02 3.93 -1.02
N GLY A 173 2.66 5.03 -0.60
CA GLY A 173 2.65 6.30 -1.31
C GLY A 173 3.16 6.17 -2.74
N PHE A 174 2.42 6.76 -3.67
CA PHE A 174 2.54 6.57 -5.13
C PHE A 174 2.23 5.16 -5.61
N ARG A 175 2.95 4.15 -5.11
CA ARG A 175 2.89 2.77 -5.63
C ARG A 175 1.49 2.15 -5.53
N THR A 176 0.73 2.51 -4.50
CA THR A 176 -0.69 2.16 -4.35
C THR A 176 -1.58 3.40 -4.41
N SER A 177 -1.14 4.51 -3.81
CA SER A 177 -2.00 5.71 -3.73
C SER A 177 -2.28 6.39 -5.08
N HIS A 178 -1.41 6.24 -6.07
CA HIS A 178 -1.54 6.84 -7.42
C HIS A 178 -1.58 5.80 -8.55
N GLU A 179 -1.50 4.51 -8.22
CA GLU A 179 -1.78 3.46 -9.19
C GLU A 179 -3.28 3.43 -9.44
N ILE A 180 -3.68 3.45 -10.72
CA ILE A 180 -5.07 3.31 -11.14
C ILE A 180 -5.31 1.84 -11.41
N GLN A 181 -6.38 1.28 -10.83
CA GLN A 181 -6.76 -0.12 -11.05
C GLN A 181 -8.28 -0.24 -11.22
N LYS A 182 -8.70 -1.20 -12.04
CA LYS A 182 -10.10 -1.64 -12.08
C LYS A 182 -10.41 -2.46 -10.82
N ILE A 183 -11.36 -2.00 -10.01
CA ILE A 183 -11.74 -2.63 -8.74
C ILE A 183 -13.26 -2.79 -8.62
N GLU A 184 -13.69 -3.67 -7.72
CA GLU A 184 -15.09 -3.83 -7.31
C GLU A 184 -15.43 -2.80 -6.22
N GLN A 185 -16.30 -1.85 -6.56
CA GLN A 185 -16.67 -0.77 -5.65
C GLN A 185 -17.64 -1.25 -4.56
N LEU A 186 -17.36 -0.89 -3.30
CA LEU A 186 -18.28 -1.09 -2.19
C LEU A 186 -19.53 -0.21 -2.34
N THR A 187 -20.69 -0.77 -2.04
CA THR A 187 -21.95 -0.02 -2.00
C THR A 187 -22.17 0.62 -0.64
N GLU A 188 -23.05 1.61 -0.56
CA GLU A 188 -23.47 2.15 0.74
C GLU A 188 -24.19 1.12 1.61
N ASP A 189 -24.87 0.15 1.00
CA ASP A 189 -25.53 -0.94 1.73
C ASP A 189 -24.52 -1.91 2.34
N ASP A 190 -23.41 -2.18 1.65
CA ASP A 190 -22.28 -2.93 2.23
C ASP A 190 -21.73 -2.19 3.47
N MET A 191 -21.59 -0.86 3.38
CA MET A 191 -21.12 -0.03 4.50
C MET A 191 -22.09 -0.03 5.68
N ARG A 192 -23.40 0.12 5.43
CA ARG A 192 -24.45 0.05 6.48
C ARG A 192 -24.49 -1.34 7.12
N ALA A 193 -24.32 -2.40 6.34
CA ALA A 193 -24.28 -3.77 6.85
C ALA A 193 -23.03 -4.06 7.70
N MET A 194 -21.93 -3.35 7.45
CA MET A 194 -20.68 -3.47 8.21
C MET A 194 -20.65 -2.64 9.50
N ILE A 195 -21.40 -1.52 9.56
CA ILE A 195 -21.38 -0.58 10.69
C ILE A 195 -22.75 -0.55 11.40
N PRO A 196 -22.95 -1.38 12.45
CA PRO A 196 -24.15 -1.35 13.27
C PRO A 196 -24.38 0.02 13.92
N TYR A 197 -25.64 0.49 13.90
CA TYR A 197 -26.02 1.78 14.47
C TYR A 197 -25.75 1.84 15.98
N GLU A 198 -25.86 0.71 16.69
CA GLU A 198 -25.64 0.60 18.13
C GLU A 198 -24.21 0.99 18.52
N LEU A 199 -23.21 0.72 17.67
CA LEU A 199 -21.83 1.09 17.94
C LEU A 199 -21.59 2.59 17.75
N VAL A 200 -22.26 3.19 16.77
CA VAL A 200 -22.24 4.65 16.53
C VAL A 200 -22.91 5.37 17.70
N GLU A 201 -24.07 4.88 18.14
CA GLU A 201 -24.76 5.39 19.31
C GLU A 201 -23.91 5.24 20.58
N ALA A 202 -23.26 4.09 20.79
CA ALA A 202 -22.35 3.90 21.92
C ALA A 202 -21.16 4.88 21.88
N HIS A 203 -20.63 5.21 20.69
CA HIS A 203 -19.61 6.26 20.52
C HIS A 203 -20.14 7.63 20.95
N ARG A 204 -21.31 8.03 20.45
CA ARG A 204 -21.96 9.31 20.79
C ARG A 204 -22.31 9.42 22.26
N GLN A 205 -22.74 8.33 22.89
CA GLN A 205 -23.00 8.27 24.33
C GLN A 205 -21.75 8.47 25.20
N ARG A 206 -20.56 8.57 24.62
CA ARG A 206 -19.34 8.93 25.35
C ARG A 206 -18.90 10.37 25.05
N ALA A 207 -19.70 11.17 24.35
CA ALA A 207 -19.37 12.56 24.09
C ALA A 207 -19.30 13.40 25.37
N LEU A 208 -18.49 14.46 25.34
CA LEU A 208 -18.55 15.56 26.28
C LEU A 208 -19.83 16.36 26.01
N THR A 209 -20.72 16.40 27.00
CA THR A 209 -21.95 17.18 26.96
C THR A 209 -22.18 17.85 28.32
N PRO A 210 -22.67 19.11 28.36
CA PRO A 210 -23.04 19.76 29.61
C PRO A 210 -24.16 19.04 30.37
N ASP A 211 -25.02 18.28 29.69
CA ASP A 211 -26.14 17.56 30.31
C ASP A 211 -25.69 16.32 31.11
N ARG A 212 -24.52 15.77 30.76
CA ARG A 212 -23.88 14.63 31.44
C ARG A 212 -22.37 14.82 31.42
N PRO A 213 -21.84 15.74 32.25
CA PRO A 213 -20.44 16.13 32.16
C PRO A 213 -19.53 15.02 32.68
N VAL A 214 -18.39 14.86 32.03
CA VAL A 214 -17.29 14.00 32.47
C VAL A 214 -15.98 14.77 32.36
N LEU A 215 -15.02 14.45 33.22
CA LEU A 215 -13.66 14.99 33.14
C LEU A 215 -12.74 14.00 32.41
N ARG A 216 -11.93 14.49 31.47
CA ARG A 216 -10.93 13.72 30.71
C ARG A 216 -9.61 14.47 30.65
N GLY A 217 -8.52 13.74 30.41
CA GLY A 217 -7.19 14.33 30.27
C GLY A 217 -6.64 14.93 31.56
N THR A 218 -6.95 14.34 32.72
CA THR A 218 -6.42 14.78 34.02
C THR A 218 -4.89 14.66 34.09
N ALA A 219 -4.25 15.48 34.93
CA ALA A 219 -2.89 15.22 35.39
C ALA A 219 -2.90 14.17 36.50
N GLN A 220 -2.09 13.12 36.38
CA GLN A 220 -2.01 12.02 37.34
C GLN A 220 -0.59 11.89 37.89
N ASN A 221 -0.49 11.63 39.18
CA ASN A 221 0.78 11.36 39.87
C ASN A 221 1.21 9.89 39.69
N PRO A 222 2.44 9.53 40.09
CA PRO A 222 2.95 8.16 39.98
C PRO A 222 2.14 7.10 40.73
N ASP A 223 1.32 7.50 41.71
CA ASP A 223 0.45 6.63 42.51
C ASP A 223 -0.66 5.96 41.70
N HIS A 224 -1.10 6.56 40.59
CA HIS A 224 -2.22 6.06 39.78
C HIS A 224 -1.94 5.95 38.28
N PHE A 225 -0.95 6.67 37.74
CA PHE A 225 -0.71 6.73 36.29
C PHE A 225 -0.49 5.35 35.67
N PHE A 226 0.31 4.49 36.32
CA PHE A 226 0.64 3.17 35.78
C PHE A 226 -0.61 2.28 35.71
N GLN A 227 -1.40 2.25 36.76
CA GLN A 227 -2.66 1.49 36.82
C GLN A 227 -3.67 1.99 35.78
N GLY A 228 -3.74 3.30 35.58
CA GLY A 228 -4.57 3.90 34.53
C GLY A 228 -4.13 3.46 33.13
N ARG A 229 -2.81 3.42 32.88
CA ARG A 229 -2.23 3.04 31.59
C ARG A 229 -2.46 1.57 31.22
N GLU A 230 -2.38 0.67 32.20
CA GLU A 230 -2.60 -0.78 32.03
C GLU A 230 -4.09 -1.16 31.93
N ARG A 231 -5.01 -0.28 32.35
CA ARG A 231 -6.46 -0.52 32.24
C ARG A 231 -6.95 -0.64 30.79
N LEU A 232 -6.13 -0.20 29.83
CA LEU A 232 -6.41 -0.31 28.39
C LEU A 232 -6.22 -1.73 27.85
N ASN A 233 -5.47 -2.59 28.55
CA ASN A 233 -5.03 -3.91 28.04
C ASN A 233 -6.17 -4.79 27.49
N PRO A 234 -7.36 -4.91 28.14
CA PRO A 234 -8.44 -5.74 27.60
C PRO A 234 -8.90 -5.34 26.19
N TYR A 235 -8.86 -4.05 25.85
CA TYR A 235 -9.25 -3.56 24.53
C TYR A 235 -8.24 -3.98 23.46
N TYR A 236 -6.95 -3.89 23.78
CA TYR A 236 -5.87 -4.29 22.87
C TYR A 236 -5.76 -5.81 22.71
N LEU A 237 -6.01 -6.57 23.78
CA LEU A 237 -6.05 -8.03 23.73
C LEU A 237 -7.23 -8.55 22.90
N ALA A 238 -8.39 -7.88 22.96
CA ALA A 238 -9.57 -8.25 22.16
C ALA A 238 -9.48 -7.79 20.71
N CYS A 239 -8.71 -6.73 20.41
CA CYS A 239 -8.70 -6.08 19.10
C CYS A 239 -8.37 -7.03 17.93
N PRO A 240 -7.36 -7.93 17.99
CA PRO A 240 -7.09 -8.86 16.90
C PRO A 240 -8.29 -9.77 16.55
N GLY A 241 -8.94 -10.35 17.55
CA GLY A 241 -10.13 -11.18 17.35
C GLY A 241 -11.28 -10.40 16.73
N ILE A 242 -11.51 -9.17 17.20
CA ILE A 242 -12.53 -8.27 16.63
C ILE A 242 -12.24 -7.95 15.15
N VAL A 243 -10.97 -7.74 14.79
CA VAL A 243 -10.59 -7.48 13.40
C VAL A 243 -10.82 -8.72 12.55
N GLN A 244 -10.44 -9.92 13.02
CA GLN A 244 -10.67 -11.17 12.29
C GLN A 244 -12.17 -11.42 12.09
N GLU A 245 -12.99 -11.28 13.14
CA GLU A 245 -14.45 -11.39 13.03
C GLU A 245 -15.04 -10.37 12.04
N THR A 246 -14.46 -9.18 11.98
CA THR A 246 -14.90 -8.12 11.05
C THR A 246 -14.47 -8.43 9.61
N MET A 247 -13.31 -9.04 9.39
CA MET A 247 -12.90 -9.58 8.08
C MET A 247 -13.83 -10.73 7.64
N ASP A 248 -14.21 -11.63 8.55
CA ASP A 248 -15.14 -12.72 8.25
C ASP A 248 -16.55 -12.20 7.94
N GLN A 249 -17.00 -11.17 8.65
CA GLN A 249 -18.26 -10.47 8.34
C GLN A 249 -18.19 -9.81 6.98
N PHE A 250 -17.08 -9.13 6.67
CA PHE A 250 -16.85 -8.51 5.37
C PHE A 250 -16.94 -9.55 4.26
N ALA A 251 -16.32 -10.73 4.43
CA ALA A 251 -16.41 -11.81 3.46
C ALA A 251 -17.83 -12.32 3.23
N LYS A 252 -18.67 -12.40 4.28
CA LYS A 252 -20.08 -12.81 4.14
C LYS A 252 -20.93 -11.81 3.36
N ILE A 253 -20.65 -10.52 3.52
CA ILE A 253 -21.39 -9.44 2.85
C ILE A 253 -20.86 -9.23 1.42
N VAL A 254 -19.54 -9.16 1.30
CA VAL A 254 -18.83 -8.68 0.13
C VAL A 254 -18.30 -9.81 -0.75
N GLY A 255 -17.94 -10.94 -0.17
CA GLY A 255 -17.44 -12.12 -0.88
C GLY A 255 -15.91 -12.24 -0.94
N ARG A 256 -15.17 -11.25 -0.41
CA ARG A 256 -13.70 -11.25 -0.36
C ARG A 256 -13.24 -11.54 1.07
N GLN A 257 -12.48 -12.62 1.26
CA GLN A 257 -11.98 -13.07 2.56
C GLN A 257 -10.58 -12.50 2.81
N TYR A 258 -10.35 -12.09 4.06
CA TYR A 258 -9.05 -11.63 4.56
C TYR A 258 -8.78 -12.23 5.93
N HIS A 259 -7.51 -12.33 6.30
CA HIS A 259 -7.10 -12.69 7.65
C HIS A 259 -6.07 -11.69 8.17
N LEU A 260 -5.81 -11.71 9.48
CA LEU A 260 -4.75 -10.85 10.07
C LEU A 260 -3.38 -11.09 9.40
N PHE A 261 -3.15 -12.33 8.99
CA PHE A 261 -1.99 -12.81 8.24
C PHE A 261 -2.47 -13.76 7.15
N ASP A 262 -2.27 -13.41 5.88
CA ASP A 262 -2.67 -14.25 4.74
C ASP A 262 -1.47 -14.96 4.13
N TYR A 263 -1.50 -16.29 4.11
CA TYR A 263 -0.49 -17.10 3.44
C TYR A 263 -0.87 -17.42 1.99
N VAL A 264 0.07 -17.28 1.07
CA VAL A 264 -0.07 -17.71 -0.33
C VAL A 264 1.21 -18.45 -0.75
N GLY A 265 1.05 -19.61 -1.37
CA GLY A 265 2.18 -20.40 -1.89
C GLY A 265 1.97 -21.89 -1.77
N ALA A 266 3.06 -22.65 -1.88
CA ALA A 266 3.01 -24.10 -1.72
C ALA A 266 2.55 -24.49 -0.30
N PRO A 267 1.60 -25.42 -0.13
CA PRO A 267 1.20 -25.90 1.19
C PRO A 267 2.34 -26.55 1.98
N ASP A 268 3.35 -27.07 1.28
CA ASP A 268 4.57 -27.66 1.81
C ASP A 268 5.81 -26.77 1.61
N ALA A 269 5.63 -25.44 1.60
CA ALA A 269 6.73 -24.50 1.42
C ALA A 269 7.82 -24.67 2.49
N GLU A 270 9.07 -24.58 2.06
CA GLU A 270 10.25 -24.64 2.94
C GLU A 270 10.89 -23.26 3.15
N ARG A 271 10.68 -22.34 2.20
CA ARG A 271 11.22 -20.97 2.19
C ARG A 271 10.10 -19.97 1.94
N ILE A 272 9.95 -19.00 2.84
CA ILE A 272 8.90 -17.98 2.70
C ILE A 272 9.44 -16.56 2.86
N ILE A 273 8.70 -15.61 2.30
CA ILE A 273 8.90 -14.17 2.53
C ILE A 273 7.75 -13.65 3.39
N ILE A 274 8.03 -12.80 4.38
CA ILE A 274 7.04 -12.11 5.20
C ILE A 274 7.20 -10.61 4.99
N LEU A 275 6.13 -9.94 4.57
CA LEU A 275 6.14 -8.51 4.27
C LEU A 275 4.75 -7.88 4.33
N MET A 276 4.72 -6.56 4.24
CA MET A 276 3.49 -5.75 4.27
C MET A 276 3.46 -4.74 3.11
N GLY A 277 2.28 -4.22 2.79
CA GLY A 277 2.09 -3.21 1.74
C GLY A 277 2.17 -3.80 0.32
N SER A 278 2.44 -2.94 -0.67
CA SER A 278 2.34 -3.30 -2.09
C SER A 278 3.37 -4.35 -2.52
N GLY A 279 4.54 -4.40 -1.84
CA GLY A 279 5.54 -5.42 -2.10
C GLY A 279 5.00 -6.85 -1.96
N ALA A 280 3.97 -7.04 -1.13
CA ALA A 280 3.28 -8.32 -0.96
C ALA A 280 2.55 -8.80 -2.23
N GLU A 281 2.09 -7.89 -3.08
CA GLU A 281 1.45 -8.22 -4.37
C GLU A 281 2.50 -8.73 -5.37
N THR A 282 3.64 -8.03 -5.50
CA THR A 282 4.74 -8.51 -6.34
C THR A 282 5.29 -9.85 -5.85
N ALA A 283 5.40 -10.03 -4.52
CA ALA A 283 5.83 -11.28 -3.94
C ALA A 283 4.83 -12.42 -4.19
N HIS A 284 3.53 -12.14 -4.10
CA HIS A 284 2.47 -13.10 -4.45
C HIS A 284 2.61 -13.55 -5.90
N GLU A 285 2.65 -12.62 -6.85
CA GLU A 285 2.80 -12.93 -8.28
C GLU A 285 4.04 -13.80 -8.55
N THR A 286 5.16 -13.46 -7.89
CA THR A 286 6.41 -14.21 -8.04
C THR A 286 6.31 -15.62 -7.45
N VAL A 287 5.68 -15.76 -6.28
CA VAL A 287 5.49 -17.05 -5.62
C VAL A 287 4.59 -17.95 -6.46
N GLU A 288 3.47 -17.46 -6.99
CA GLU A 288 2.61 -18.25 -7.88
C GLU A 288 3.39 -18.78 -9.08
N TYR A 289 4.14 -17.89 -9.76
CA TYR A 289 4.96 -18.26 -10.91
C TYR A 289 6.01 -19.35 -10.59
N LEU A 290 6.63 -19.29 -9.41
CA LEU A 290 7.63 -20.25 -8.97
C LEU A 290 7.00 -21.58 -8.50
N VAL A 291 5.86 -21.53 -7.83
CA VAL A 291 5.09 -22.71 -7.39
C VAL A 291 4.60 -23.51 -8.59
N GLU A 292 4.11 -22.85 -9.65
CA GLU A 292 3.77 -23.52 -10.93
C GLU A 292 4.96 -24.28 -11.55
N ARG A 293 6.19 -23.93 -11.18
CA ARG A 293 7.44 -24.57 -11.62
C ARG A 293 8.02 -25.54 -10.60
N GLY A 294 7.27 -25.87 -9.56
CA GLY A 294 7.62 -26.87 -8.55
C GLY A 294 8.50 -26.34 -7.41
N GLU A 295 8.71 -25.03 -7.28
CA GLU A 295 9.40 -24.47 -6.13
C GLU A 295 8.52 -24.48 -4.88
N LYS A 296 9.06 -24.97 -3.76
CA LYS A 296 8.40 -24.99 -2.44
C LYS A 296 8.55 -23.65 -1.71
N VAL A 297 7.91 -22.62 -2.25
CA VAL A 297 8.01 -21.25 -1.75
C VAL A 297 6.65 -20.67 -1.38
N GLY A 298 6.66 -19.66 -0.52
CA GLY A 298 5.46 -18.95 -0.10
C GLY A 298 5.70 -17.50 0.29
N VAL A 299 4.61 -16.77 0.47
CA VAL A 299 4.58 -15.41 0.99
C VAL A 299 3.51 -15.32 2.08
N LEU A 300 3.85 -14.66 3.20
CA LEU A 300 2.91 -14.28 4.24
C LEU A 300 2.69 -12.77 4.18
N LYS A 301 1.46 -12.36 3.89
CA LYS A 301 1.04 -10.97 3.84
C LYS A 301 0.53 -10.54 5.21
N VAL A 302 1.20 -9.58 5.83
CA VAL A 302 0.77 -9.01 7.12
C VAL A 302 -0.34 -7.98 6.86
N ARG A 303 -1.54 -8.19 7.42
CA ARG A 303 -2.70 -7.30 7.25
C ARG A 303 -3.05 -6.51 8.51
N LEU A 304 -2.76 -7.07 9.69
CA LEU A 304 -2.80 -6.36 10.96
C LEU A 304 -1.39 -6.38 11.59
N PHE A 305 -0.66 -5.28 11.43
CA PHE A 305 0.69 -5.15 12.00
C PHE A 305 0.65 -4.80 13.49
N ARG A 306 -0.34 -4.02 13.93
CA ARG A 306 -0.60 -3.74 15.34
C ARG A 306 -2.10 -3.80 15.65
N PRO A 307 -2.52 -4.39 16.78
CA PRO A 307 -1.72 -5.24 17.67
C PRO A 307 -1.23 -6.51 16.96
N PHE A 308 0.04 -6.89 17.17
CA PHE A 308 0.62 -8.05 16.51
C PHE A 308 0.15 -9.32 17.22
N SER A 309 -0.75 -10.10 16.60
CA SER A 309 -1.25 -11.32 17.20
C SER A 309 -0.32 -12.50 16.92
N VAL A 310 0.50 -12.86 17.91
CA VAL A 310 1.45 -13.98 17.83
C VAL A 310 0.75 -15.28 17.47
N GLU A 311 -0.41 -15.57 18.07
CA GLU A 311 -1.20 -16.77 17.79
C GLU A 311 -1.64 -16.86 16.33
N HIS A 312 -2.27 -15.81 15.80
CA HIS A 312 -2.72 -15.81 14.40
C HIS A 312 -1.54 -15.85 13.43
N PHE A 313 -0.43 -15.19 13.78
CA PHE A 313 0.79 -15.20 12.99
C PHE A 313 1.38 -16.60 12.84
N VAL A 314 1.63 -17.31 13.95
CA VAL A 314 2.28 -18.63 13.86
C VAL A 314 1.35 -19.66 13.23
N ASN A 315 0.04 -19.57 13.46
CA ASN A 315 -0.95 -20.48 12.87
C ASN A 315 -1.12 -20.28 11.35
N ALA A 316 -0.73 -19.12 10.81
CA ALA A 316 -0.75 -18.88 9.37
C ALA A 316 0.48 -19.47 8.65
N LEU A 317 1.50 -19.95 9.37
CA LEU A 317 2.72 -20.52 8.78
C LEU A 317 2.53 -22.01 8.43
N PRO A 318 2.90 -22.46 7.22
CA PRO A 318 3.01 -23.89 6.94
C PRO A 318 4.02 -24.58 7.85
N LYS A 319 3.69 -25.78 8.33
CA LYS A 319 4.53 -26.53 9.29
C LYS A 319 5.92 -26.87 8.76
N THR A 320 6.05 -26.96 7.44
CA THR A 320 7.27 -27.33 6.70
C THR A 320 8.25 -26.18 6.52
N VAL A 321 7.92 -24.96 6.97
CA VAL A 321 8.79 -23.79 6.80
C VAL A 321 10.07 -23.96 7.59
N LYS A 322 11.21 -23.85 6.91
CA LYS A 322 12.55 -23.96 7.50
C LYS A 322 13.30 -22.63 7.46
N ARG A 323 12.94 -21.74 6.53
CA ARG A 323 13.67 -20.50 6.28
C ARG A 323 12.74 -19.36 5.95
N ILE A 324 12.96 -18.21 6.57
CA ILE A 324 12.10 -17.04 6.50
C ILE A 324 12.94 -15.82 6.18
N ALA A 325 12.55 -15.07 5.15
CA ALA A 325 13.04 -13.72 4.91
C ALA A 325 11.94 -12.71 5.30
N VAL A 326 12.25 -11.81 6.23
CA VAL A 326 11.34 -10.72 6.61
C VAL A 326 11.79 -9.44 5.92
N LEU A 327 10.89 -8.81 5.16
CA LEU A 327 11.21 -7.62 4.38
C LEU A 327 10.52 -6.39 4.95
N ASP A 328 11.35 -5.44 5.37
CA ASP A 328 10.92 -4.16 5.90
C ASP A 328 11.12 -3.05 4.86
N ARG A 329 10.06 -2.24 4.66
CA ARG A 329 10.10 -1.05 3.80
C ARG A 329 10.46 0.18 4.62
N THR A 330 11.42 0.07 5.53
CA THR A 330 11.93 1.16 6.36
C THR A 330 13.41 0.94 6.69
N LYS A 331 14.03 1.93 7.33
CA LYS A 331 15.37 1.79 7.92
C LYS A 331 15.38 2.48 9.28
N GLU A 332 15.76 1.76 10.33
CA GLU A 332 16.03 2.31 11.65
C GLU A 332 17.56 2.31 11.90
N PRO A 333 18.28 3.43 11.68
CA PRO A 333 19.73 3.45 11.83
C PRO A 333 20.15 3.09 13.26
N GLY A 334 20.99 2.05 13.41
CA GLY A 334 21.51 1.59 14.70
C GLY A 334 20.62 0.58 15.44
N SER A 335 19.44 0.24 14.91
CA SER A 335 18.60 -0.81 15.49
C SER A 335 19.22 -2.20 15.33
N ALA A 336 18.89 -3.13 16.22
CA ALA A 336 19.22 -4.55 16.05
C ALA A 336 18.55 -5.20 14.82
N GLY A 337 17.52 -4.57 14.27
CA GLY A 337 16.83 -4.96 13.05
C GLY A 337 15.60 -4.08 12.84
N GLU A 338 15.00 -4.17 11.68
CA GLU A 338 13.81 -3.38 11.35
C GLU A 338 12.54 -3.90 12.07
N PRO A 339 11.47 -3.08 12.18
CA PRO A 339 10.32 -3.38 13.05
C PRO A 339 9.65 -4.73 12.79
N LEU A 340 9.32 -5.06 11.54
CA LEU A 340 8.63 -6.32 11.24
C LEU A 340 9.55 -7.51 11.49
N TYR A 341 10.84 -7.40 11.10
CA TYR A 341 11.84 -8.42 11.41
C TYR A 341 11.91 -8.71 12.91
N ILE A 342 12.00 -7.69 13.76
CA ILE A 342 12.07 -7.88 15.22
C ILE A 342 10.78 -8.53 15.75
N ASP A 343 9.60 -8.11 15.29
CA ASP A 343 8.33 -8.70 15.74
C ASP A 343 8.22 -10.18 15.34
N VAL A 344 8.66 -10.55 14.14
CA VAL A 344 8.68 -11.93 13.68
C VAL A 344 9.65 -12.77 14.51
N VAL A 345 10.87 -12.28 14.75
CA VAL A 345 11.84 -12.97 15.60
C VAL A 345 11.28 -13.16 17.01
N ASN A 346 10.66 -12.13 17.59
CA ASN A 346 10.05 -12.20 18.91
C ASN A 346 8.91 -13.24 18.95
N ALA A 347 7.97 -13.16 18.01
CA ALA A 347 6.82 -14.05 17.94
C ALA A 347 7.21 -15.52 17.80
N LEU A 348 8.20 -15.82 16.94
CA LEU A 348 8.73 -17.19 16.77
C LEU A 348 9.44 -17.68 18.04
N THR A 349 10.25 -16.82 18.67
CA THR A 349 11.03 -17.17 19.86
C THR A 349 10.14 -17.42 21.07
N GLU A 350 9.18 -16.53 21.34
CA GLU A 350 8.20 -16.72 22.43
C GLU A 350 7.35 -17.97 22.20
N SER A 351 6.84 -18.17 20.98
CA SER A 351 6.05 -19.36 20.65
C SER A 351 6.84 -20.66 20.79
N TYR A 352 8.14 -20.64 20.45
CA TYR A 352 9.02 -21.79 20.63
C TYR A 352 9.26 -22.08 22.12
N ALA A 353 9.57 -21.05 22.92
CA ALA A 353 9.77 -21.17 24.35
C ALA A 353 8.52 -21.71 25.07
N ASP A 354 7.33 -21.32 24.60
CA ASP A 354 6.04 -21.78 25.11
C ASP A 354 5.59 -23.15 24.58
N GLY A 355 6.34 -23.77 23.65
CA GLY A 355 5.93 -25.04 23.01
C GLY A 355 4.71 -24.92 22.10
N LYS A 356 4.40 -23.72 21.61
CA LYS A 356 3.25 -23.39 20.75
C LYS A 356 3.63 -23.16 19.28
N LEU A 357 4.92 -23.21 18.94
CA LEU A 357 5.36 -23.05 17.56
C LEU A 357 4.89 -24.26 16.73
N PRO A 358 4.07 -24.06 15.66
CA PRO A 358 3.49 -25.18 14.90
C PRO A 358 4.46 -25.75 13.84
N LEU A 359 5.70 -25.27 13.79
CA LEU A 359 6.73 -25.69 12.85
C LEU A 359 7.45 -26.95 13.32
N GLU A 360 7.89 -27.78 12.39
CA GLU A 360 8.65 -29.01 12.70
C GLU A 360 10.00 -28.72 13.38
N GLU A 361 10.62 -27.60 13.04
CA GLU A 361 11.88 -27.12 13.59
C GLU A 361 11.89 -25.59 13.69
N PHE A 362 12.79 -25.04 14.51
CA PHE A 362 12.94 -23.59 14.60
C PHE A 362 13.56 -23.04 13.31
N PRO A 363 12.88 -22.14 12.58
CA PRO A 363 13.32 -21.74 11.25
C PRO A 363 14.50 -20.77 11.31
N ARG A 364 15.33 -20.77 10.26
CA ARG A 364 16.32 -19.71 10.05
C ARG A 364 15.62 -18.44 9.58
N VAL A 365 15.72 -17.36 10.35
CA VAL A 365 15.13 -16.06 10.01
C VAL A 365 16.22 -15.07 9.58
N VAL A 366 16.02 -14.38 8.46
CA VAL A 366 16.83 -13.25 8.01
C VAL A 366 15.96 -12.02 7.75
N GLY A 367 16.47 -10.83 8.05
CA GLY A 367 15.85 -9.54 7.76
C GLY A 367 16.48 -8.87 6.54
N GLY A 368 15.65 -8.22 5.74
CA GLY A 368 16.09 -7.46 4.57
C GLY A 368 15.31 -6.15 4.41
N ARG A 369 15.96 -5.14 3.84
CA ARG A 369 15.32 -3.87 3.49
C ARG A 369 15.08 -3.77 1.99
N TYR A 370 13.95 -3.20 1.62
CA TYR A 370 13.59 -2.96 0.22
C TYR A 370 12.82 -1.65 0.05
N GLY A 371 12.68 -1.19 -1.19
CA GLY A 371 11.60 -0.27 -1.57
C GLY A 371 11.59 1.12 -0.94
N LEU A 372 12.67 1.54 -0.25
CA LEU A 372 12.77 2.86 0.38
C LEU A 372 12.57 3.95 -0.66
N SER A 373 11.73 4.96 -0.35
CA SER A 373 11.44 6.07 -1.26
C SER A 373 11.00 5.62 -2.66
N SER A 374 10.06 4.68 -2.76
CA SER A 374 9.58 4.06 -4.00
C SER A 374 10.69 3.50 -4.89
N LYS A 375 11.81 3.06 -4.31
CA LYS A 375 12.75 2.20 -5.04
C LYS A 375 11.99 0.99 -5.58
N GLU A 376 12.26 0.62 -6.83
CA GLU A 376 11.58 -0.52 -7.44
C GLU A 376 11.78 -1.80 -6.63
N PHE A 377 10.73 -2.62 -6.62
CA PHE A 377 10.74 -3.96 -6.04
C PHE A 377 10.04 -4.90 -7.02
N THR A 378 10.85 -5.61 -7.81
CA THR A 378 10.40 -6.40 -8.94
C THR A 378 10.41 -7.90 -8.63
N PRO A 379 9.77 -8.74 -9.45
CA PRO A 379 9.82 -10.20 -9.32
C PRO A 379 11.25 -10.76 -9.30
N ALA A 380 12.17 -10.13 -10.04
CA ALA A 380 13.59 -10.46 -10.02
C ALA A 380 14.21 -10.32 -8.62
N MET A 381 13.86 -9.24 -7.93
CA MET A 381 14.33 -8.98 -6.56
C MET A 381 13.72 -9.97 -5.57
N VAL A 382 12.41 -10.27 -5.69
CA VAL A 382 11.74 -11.29 -4.87
C VAL A 382 12.42 -12.65 -5.06
N LYS A 383 12.69 -13.06 -6.31
CA LYS A 383 13.42 -14.29 -6.60
C LYS A 383 14.83 -14.26 -5.99
N GLY A 384 15.53 -13.15 -6.07
CA GLY A 384 16.84 -12.97 -5.42
C GLY A 384 16.78 -13.23 -3.92
N VAL A 385 15.75 -12.74 -3.23
CA VAL A 385 15.52 -13.02 -1.80
C VAL A 385 15.26 -14.52 -1.55
N LEU A 386 14.42 -15.16 -2.37
CA LEU A 386 14.14 -16.59 -2.24
C LEU A 386 15.37 -17.47 -2.53
N ASP A 387 16.22 -17.04 -3.47
CA ASP A 387 17.48 -17.72 -3.80
C ASP A 387 18.54 -17.49 -2.71
N GLU A 388 18.58 -16.32 -2.07
CA GLU A 388 19.42 -16.07 -0.90
C GLU A 388 19.10 -17.08 0.22
N LEU A 389 17.81 -17.36 0.45
CA LEU A 389 17.38 -18.37 1.42
C LEU A 389 17.84 -19.79 1.08
N LYS A 390 18.20 -20.11 -0.17
CA LYS A 390 18.73 -21.43 -0.56
C LYS A 390 20.17 -21.65 -0.06
N LYS A 391 20.94 -20.59 0.19
CA LYS A 391 22.35 -20.68 0.61
C LYS A 391 22.47 -21.29 2.00
N ASP A 392 23.55 -22.00 2.30
CA ASP A 392 23.77 -22.57 3.64
C ASP A 392 23.79 -21.49 4.75
N HIS A 393 24.38 -20.33 4.42
CA HIS A 393 24.45 -19.16 5.29
C HIS A 393 23.82 -17.95 4.58
N PRO A 394 22.48 -17.81 4.61
CA PRO A 394 21.81 -16.67 3.99
C PRO A 394 22.26 -15.37 4.69
N LYS A 395 22.56 -14.34 3.90
CA LYS A 395 22.92 -13.01 4.38
C LYS A 395 21.77 -12.43 5.20
N ASN A 396 22.06 -12.04 6.44
CA ASN A 396 21.12 -11.32 7.29
C ASN A 396 21.33 -9.81 7.17
N HIS A 397 20.33 -9.00 7.52
CA HIS A 397 20.33 -7.54 7.45
C HIS A 397 20.67 -6.98 6.06
N PHE A 398 20.22 -7.68 5.02
CA PHE A 398 20.57 -7.35 3.65
C PHE A 398 19.76 -6.17 3.10
N THR A 399 20.16 -5.70 1.92
CA THR A 399 19.36 -4.79 1.09
C THR A 399 19.11 -5.42 -0.27
N VAL A 400 17.98 -5.10 -0.90
CA VAL A 400 17.68 -5.53 -2.28
C VAL A 400 17.20 -4.33 -3.11
N GLY A 401 17.64 -4.26 -4.37
CA GLY A 401 17.35 -3.15 -5.28
C GLY A 401 18.39 -2.02 -5.30
N ILE A 402 19.51 -2.16 -4.56
CA ILE A 402 20.68 -1.27 -4.63
C ILE A 402 21.96 -2.08 -4.79
N HIS A 403 23.03 -1.41 -5.22
CA HIS A 403 24.40 -1.91 -5.12
C HIS A 403 25.07 -1.19 -3.95
N ASP A 404 25.27 -1.90 -2.85
CA ASP A 404 25.95 -1.38 -1.65
C ASP A 404 27.38 -1.93 -1.61
N ASP A 405 28.29 -1.17 -2.19
CA ASP A 405 29.73 -1.44 -2.23
C ASP A 405 30.51 -0.90 -1.02
N VAL A 406 29.79 -0.30 -0.05
CA VAL A 406 30.40 0.26 1.17
C VAL A 406 30.25 -0.71 2.32
N THR A 407 29.00 -1.10 2.65
CA THR A 407 28.72 -2.04 3.74
C THR A 407 28.40 -3.46 3.26
N ASN A 408 28.41 -3.69 1.95
CA ASN A 408 28.23 -5.01 1.33
C ASN A 408 26.93 -5.71 1.77
N THR A 409 25.88 -4.95 2.07
CA THR A 409 24.59 -5.50 2.51
C THR A 409 23.73 -5.96 1.34
N SER A 410 23.96 -5.45 0.12
CA SER A 410 23.14 -5.83 -1.03
C SER A 410 23.29 -7.31 -1.38
N ILE A 411 22.17 -7.94 -1.76
CA ILE A 411 22.15 -9.29 -2.35
C ILE A 411 22.07 -9.20 -3.87
N GLU A 412 22.60 -10.22 -4.54
CA GLU A 412 22.53 -10.36 -5.98
C GLU A 412 21.15 -10.90 -6.41
N TYR A 413 20.72 -10.51 -7.60
CA TYR A 413 19.54 -11.05 -8.27
C TYR A 413 19.73 -10.95 -9.78
N ASP A 414 19.05 -11.80 -10.55
CA ASP A 414 19.08 -11.72 -12.02
C ASP A 414 18.10 -10.64 -12.51
N PRO A 415 18.57 -9.49 -13.01
CA PRO A 415 17.71 -8.40 -13.45
C PRO A 415 16.87 -8.77 -14.69
N ASN A 416 17.21 -9.86 -15.40
CA ASN A 416 16.46 -10.31 -16.57
C ASN A 416 15.26 -11.19 -16.21
N PHE A 417 15.16 -11.66 -14.97
CA PHE A 417 14.01 -12.47 -14.54
C PHE A 417 12.72 -11.64 -14.60
N SER A 418 11.65 -12.22 -15.16
CA SER A 418 10.34 -11.58 -15.27
C SER A 418 9.23 -12.61 -15.18
N THR A 419 8.13 -12.22 -14.54
CA THR A 419 6.86 -12.96 -14.41
C THR A 419 5.75 -12.34 -15.27
N GLU A 420 6.07 -11.32 -16.09
CA GLU A 420 5.09 -10.62 -16.89
C GLU A 420 4.35 -11.57 -17.85
N ASN A 421 3.03 -11.65 -17.68
CA ASN A 421 2.17 -12.61 -18.38
C ASN A 421 2.03 -12.25 -19.88
N PRO A 422 2.43 -13.12 -20.81
CA PRO A 422 2.41 -12.83 -22.25
C PRO A 422 1.01 -12.55 -22.82
N ARG A 423 -0.08 -12.96 -22.13
CA ARG A 423 -1.46 -12.63 -22.50
C ARG A 423 -1.88 -11.20 -22.15
N SER A 424 -1.10 -10.50 -21.35
CA SER A 424 -1.36 -9.08 -21.00
C SER A 424 -0.77 -8.14 -22.04
N VAL A 425 -1.44 -7.01 -22.27
CA VAL A 425 -0.86 -5.84 -22.91
C VAL A 425 -0.02 -5.10 -21.87
N ARG A 426 1.21 -4.75 -22.22
CA ARG A 426 2.16 -4.00 -21.39
C ARG A 426 2.66 -2.84 -22.22
N ALA A 427 2.00 -1.70 -22.03
CA ALA A 427 2.18 -0.52 -22.85
C ALA A 427 2.95 0.56 -22.09
N MET A 428 4.00 1.10 -22.73
CA MET A 428 4.80 2.20 -22.20
C MET A 428 4.67 3.43 -23.09
N PHE A 429 4.40 4.60 -22.49
CA PHE A 429 4.23 5.86 -23.22
C PHE A 429 5.19 6.90 -22.69
N TYR A 430 6.05 7.41 -23.57
CA TYR A 430 7.02 8.46 -23.29
C TYR A 430 6.47 9.78 -23.80
N GLY A 431 6.12 10.67 -22.87
CA GLY A 431 5.56 11.99 -23.14
C GLY A 431 6.36 13.11 -22.49
N LEU A 432 6.02 14.34 -22.84
CA LEU A 432 6.51 15.56 -22.21
C LEU A 432 5.48 16.07 -21.20
N GLY A 433 5.95 16.59 -20.07
CA GLY A 433 5.09 17.20 -19.07
C GLY A 433 4.22 18.29 -19.69
N SER A 434 2.90 18.12 -19.57
CA SER A 434 1.83 18.97 -20.15
C SER A 434 1.49 18.75 -21.63
N ASP A 435 1.95 17.68 -22.27
CA ASP A 435 1.56 17.34 -23.66
C ASP A 435 0.24 16.57 -23.78
N GLY A 436 -0.39 16.23 -22.66
CA GLY A 436 -1.64 15.48 -22.60
C GLY A 436 -1.50 13.94 -22.54
N THR A 437 -0.29 13.38 -22.66
CA THR A 437 -0.04 11.92 -22.67
C THR A 437 -0.61 11.22 -21.44
N VAL A 438 -0.32 11.72 -20.25
CA VAL A 438 -0.78 11.14 -18.99
C VAL A 438 -2.32 11.15 -18.92
N SER A 439 -2.95 12.28 -19.27
CA SER A 439 -4.42 12.41 -19.27
C SER A 439 -5.08 11.48 -20.29
N ALA A 440 -4.52 11.37 -21.49
CA ALA A 440 -4.99 10.44 -22.51
C ALA A 440 -4.89 9.00 -22.01
N ASN A 441 -3.77 8.62 -21.38
CA ASN A 441 -3.59 7.29 -20.82
C ASN A 441 -4.55 6.99 -19.66
N LYS A 442 -4.80 7.95 -18.75
CA LYS A 442 -5.83 7.80 -17.70
C LYS A 442 -7.20 7.51 -18.31
N ASN A 443 -7.57 8.22 -19.38
CA ASN A 443 -8.82 7.97 -20.10
C ASN A 443 -8.83 6.60 -20.80
N SER A 444 -7.74 6.20 -21.45
CA SER A 444 -7.63 4.88 -22.07
C SER A 444 -7.79 3.75 -21.05
N ILE A 445 -7.19 3.89 -19.86
CA ILE A 445 -7.33 2.93 -18.78
C ILE A 445 -8.80 2.82 -18.34
N LYS A 446 -9.50 3.96 -18.19
CA LYS A 446 -10.93 3.98 -17.84
C LYS A 446 -11.78 3.34 -18.95
N ILE A 447 -11.59 3.72 -20.21
CA ILE A 447 -12.34 3.15 -21.35
C ILE A 447 -12.14 1.63 -21.40
N ILE A 448 -10.90 1.14 -21.37
CA ILE A 448 -10.64 -0.30 -21.44
C ILE A 448 -11.15 -1.02 -20.19
N GLY A 449 -10.93 -0.44 -19.00
CA GLY A 449 -11.35 -1.03 -17.73
C GLY A 449 -12.86 -1.10 -17.56
N GLU A 450 -13.61 -0.09 -18.01
CA GLU A 450 -15.06 0.01 -17.80
C GLU A 450 -15.87 -0.59 -18.95
N GLU A 451 -15.36 -0.55 -20.19
CA GLU A 451 -16.07 -1.06 -21.38
C GLU A 451 -15.66 -2.48 -21.79
N THR A 452 -14.72 -3.12 -21.09
CA THR A 452 -14.31 -4.51 -21.34
C THR A 452 -14.23 -5.33 -20.06
N ASP A 453 -14.18 -6.66 -20.19
CA ASP A 453 -13.97 -7.57 -19.05
C ASP A 453 -12.52 -7.59 -18.54
N ASN A 454 -11.57 -6.97 -19.25
CA ASN A 454 -10.17 -6.95 -18.83
C ASN A 454 -10.01 -6.20 -17.50
N TYR A 455 -9.03 -6.66 -16.73
CA TYR A 455 -8.40 -5.84 -15.69
C TYR A 455 -7.53 -4.78 -16.36
N ALA A 456 -7.49 -3.61 -15.73
CA ALA A 456 -6.75 -2.46 -16.20
C ALA A 456 -5.91 -1.89 -15.05
N GLN A 457 -4.66 -1.56 -15.33
CA GLN A 457 -3.73 -0.95 -14.39
C GLN A 457 -3.00 0.21 -15.08
N GLY A 458 -2.78 1.31 -14.36
CA GLY A 458 -1.94 2.42 -14.80
C GLY A 458 -1.06 2.98 -13.69
N TYR A 459 0.22 3.18 -14.00
CA TYR A 459 1.16 3.87 -13.13
C TYR A 459 1.94 4.93 -13.92
N PHE A 460 2.16 6.09 -13.31
CA PHE A 460 2.73 7.25 -14.00
C PHE A 460 3.96 7.75 -13.26
N VAL A 461 5.09 7.74 -13.96
CA VAL A 461 6.36 8.27 -13.47
C VAL A 461 6.47 9.72 -13.93
N TYR A 462 6.51 10.62 -12.94
CA TYR A 462 6.73 12.04 -13.14
C TYR A 462 8.15 12.42 -12.74
N ASP A 463 8.68 13.47 -13.35
CA ASP A 463 9.88 14.15 -12.83
C ASP A 463 9.48 15.10 -11.68
N SER A 464 10.42 15.38 -10.80
CA SER A 464 10.37 16.45 -9.80
C SER A 464 10.15 17.85 -10.40
N LYS A 465 10.50 18.04 -11.67
CA LYS A 465 10.29 19.30 -12.40
C LYS A 465 8.81 19.47 -12.77
N LYS A 466 8.22 20.60 -12.36
CA LYS A 466 6.78 20.90 -12.54
C LYS A 466 6.29 20.93 -14.00
N ALA A 467 7.14 21.24 -14.98
CA ALA A 467 6.77 21.29 -16.40
C ALA A 467 7.97 21.00 -17.31
N GLY A 468 7.70 20.53 -18.54
CA GLY A 468 8.73 20.33 -19.57
C GLY A 468 9.71 19.17 -19.32
N ALA A 469 9.44 18.32 -18.33
CA ALA A 469 10.21 17.12 -18.07
C ALA A 469 9.50 15.88 -18.61
N MET A 470 10.26 14.80 -18.80
CA MET A 470 9.71 13.55 -19.33
C MET A 470 8.71 12.93 -18.34
N THR A 471 7.63 12.39 -18.88
CA THR A 471 6.72 11.50 -18.16
C THR A 471 6.73 10.13 -18.81
N VAL A 472 6.71 9.07 -18.01
CA VAL A 472 6.58 7.70 -18.50
C VAL A 472 5.32 7.07 -17.91
N SER A 473 4.40 6.67 -18.77
CA SER A 473 3.18 5.96 -18.35
C SER A 473 3.37 4.47 -18.56
N HIS A 474 3.01 3.66 -17.56
CA HIS A 474 3.05 2.21 -17.59
C HIS A 474 1.63 1.68 -17.47
N LEU A 475 1.14 1.02 -18.51
CA LEU A 475 -0.24 0.55 -18.61
C LEU A 475 -0.23 -0.97 -18.78
N ARG A 476 -1.05 -1.66 -17.99
CA ARG A 476 -1.28 -3.10 -18.15
C ARG A 476 -2.75 -3.39 -18.35
N PHE A 477 -3.05 -4.28 -19.30
CA PHE A 477 -4.41 -4.77 -19.55
C PHE A 477 -4.37 -6.29 -19.73
N GLY A 478 -5.32 -7.01 -19.16
CA GLY A 478 -5.37 -8.45 -19.33
C GLY A 478 -6.59 -9.12 -18.74
N PRO A 479 -6.81 -10.41 -19.03
CA PRO A 479 -7.96 -11.17 -18.54
C PRO A 479 -7.85 -11.54 -17.06
N ASP A 480 -6.64 -11.54 -16.49
CA ASP A 480 -6.36 -11.95 -15.12
C ASP A 480 -6.12 -10.73 -14.21
N PRO A 481 -6.38 -10.83 -12.89
CA PRO A 481 -6.02 -9.79 -11.93
C PRO A 481 -4.54 -9.38 -12.05
N ILE A 482 -4.26 -8.08 -11.92
CA ILE A 482 -2.92 -7.54 -12.10
C ILE A 482 -2.31 -7.24 -10.73
N HIS A 483 -1.35 -8.09 -10.31
CA HIS A 483 -0.59 -7.94 -9.06
C HIS A 483 0.73 -7.17 -9.24
N SER A 484 1.04 -6.77 -10.47
CA SER A 484 2.33 -6.21 -10.86
C SER A 484 2.55 -4.77 -10.35
N THR A 485 2.78 -4.61 -9.04
CA THR A 485 3.04 -3.31 -8.39
C THR A 485 4.49 -2.82 -8.59
N TYR A 486 4.97 -2.92 -9.83
CA TYR A 486 6.30 -2.52 -10.28
C TYR A 486 6.21 -1.97 -11.72
N LEU A 487 7.25 -1.27 -12.18
CA LEU A 487 7.30 -0.71 -13.54
C LEU A 487 7.39 -1.83 -14.60
N ILE A 488 6.88 -1.57 -15.79
CA ILE A 488 7.02 -2.52 -16.91
C ILE A 488 8.50 -2.68 -17.25
N THR A 489 8.96 -3.92 -17.31
CA THR A 489 10.34 -4.26 -17.71
C THR A 489 10.41 -4.90 -19.09
N ARG A 490 9.30 -5.48 -19.59
CA ARG A 490 9.16 -6.02 -20.95
C ARG A 490 7.84 -5.55 -21.57
N ALA A 491 7.90 -4.48 -22.35
CA ALA A 491 6.76 -3.88 -23.01
C ALA A 491 6.52 -4.51 -24.40
N ASN A 492 5.26 -4.82 -24.69
CA ASN A 492 4.81 -5.29 -26.00
C ASN A 492 4.22 -4.17 -26.87
N PHE A 493 4.02 -3.00 -26.28
CA PHE A 493 3.69 -1.76 -26.96
C PHE A 493 4.50 -0.60 -26.36
N LEU A 494 5.17 0.17 -27.20
CA LEU A 494 5.84 1.40 -26.80
C LEU A 494 5.39 2.55 -27.70
N ALA A 495 5.13 3.69 -27.10
CA ALA A 495 4.88 4.94 -27.81
C ALA A 495 5.86 6.03 -27.35
N CYS A 496 6.45 6.73 -28.31
CA CYS A 496 7.30 7.88 -28.08
C CYS A 496 6.65 9.11 -28.72
N HIS A 497 6.13 10.01 -27.89
CA HIS A 497 5.39 11.19 -28.36
C HIS A 497 6.30 12.39 -28.67
N GLN A 498 7.60 12.30 -28.39
CA GLN A 498 8.58 13.35 -28.71
C GLN A 498 9.83 12.73 -29.34
N PHE A 499 10.08 13.03 -30.62
CA PHE A 499 11.22 12.48 -31.37
C PHE A 499 12.57 12.66 -30.65
N VAL A 500 12.77 13.83 -30.03
CA VAL A 500 14.02 14.20 -29.30
C VAL A 500 14.38 13.23 -28.17
N PHE A 501 13.44 12.45 -27.66
CA PHE A 501 13.74 11.47 -26.62
C PHE A 501 14.60 10.31 -27.15
N LEU A 502 14.49 9.95 -28.43
CA LEU A 502 15.30 8.87 -29.03
C LEU A 502 16.79 9.20 -29.08
N GLU A 503 17.13 10.49 -29.13
CA GLU A 503 18.53 10.95 -29.14
C GLU A 503 19.17 10.90 -27.75
N LYS A 504 18.35 10.95 -26.69
CA LYS A 504 18.81 11.13 -25.30
C LYS A 504 18.60 9.91 -24.44
N LEU A 505 17.65 9.05 -24.80
CA LEU A 505 17.15 8.00 -23.95
C LEU A 505 17.09 6.68 -24.70
N ASP A 506 17.43 5.62 -23.98
CA ASP A 506 17.26 4.26 -24.43
C ASP A 506 15.82 3.79 -24.21
N ILE A 507 14.91 4.24 -25.07
CA ILE A 507 13.46 3.95 -24.98
C ILE A 507 13.19 2.47 -25.30
N LEU A 508 13.85 1.93 -26.32
CA LEU A 508 13.56 0.59 -26.82
C LEU A 508 14.19 -0.52 -25.99
N ARG A 509 15.03 -0.22 -24.97
CA ARG A 509 15.57 -1.26 -24.05
C ARG A 509 14.49 -2.17 -23.47
N PHE A 510 13.31 -1.63 -23.15
CA PHE A 510 12.21 -2.38 -22.56
C PHE A 510 11.32 -3.09 -23.59
N ALA A 511 11.52 -2.87 -24.89
CA ALA A 511 10.76 -3.56 -25.92
C ALA A 511 11.09 -5.06 -25.94
N GLU A 512 10.06 -5.90 -25.91
CA GLU A 512 10.20 -7.33 -26.21
C GLU A 512 10.36 -7.58 -27.72
N GLU A 513 10.86 -8.75 -28.09
CA GLU A 513 10.94 -9.14 -29.51
C GLU A 513 9.54 -9.17 -30.13
N GLY A 514 9.36 -8.53 -31.28
CA GLY A 514 8.07 -8.42 -31.98
C GLY A 514 7.12 -7.36 -31.42
N ALA A 515 7.55 -6.55 -30.45
CA ALA A 515 6.74 -5.48 -29.88
C ALA A 515 6.36 -4.42 -30.93
N THR A 516 5.27 -3.69 -30.65
CA THR A 516 4.85 -2.54 -31.48
C THR A 516 5.52 -1.27 -30.97
N PHE A 517 6.14 -0.51 -31.87
CA PHE A 517 6.72 0.80 -31.55
C PHE A 517 6.05 1.89 -32.38
N LEU A 518 5.39 2.83 -31.71
CA LEU A 518 4.74 4.01 -32.29
C LEU A 518 5.57 5.27 -32.01
N LEU A 519 5.93 6.01 -33.05
CA LEU A 519 6.71 7.24 -32.94
C LEU A 519 5.95 8.43 -33.53
N ASN A 520 5.79 9.48 -32.73
CA ASN A 520 5.42 10.81 -33.22
C ASN A 520 6.68 11.50 -33.76
N THR A 521 6.68 11.89 -35.03
CA THR A 521 7.87 12.38 -35.73
C THR A 521 7.57 13.64 -36.55
N PRO A 522 8.51 14.61 -36.62
CA PRO A 522 8.37 15.76 -37.49
C PRO A 522 8.70 15.46 -38.97
N TYR A 523 9.24 14.28 -39.26
CA TYR A 523 9.69 13.87 -40.59
C TYR A 523 8.63 13.05 -41.34
N PRO A 524 8.53 13.17 -42.68
CA PRO A 524 7.67 12.32 -43.50
C PRO A 524 8.02 10.82 -43.35
N PRO A 525 7.03 9.89 -43.41
CA PRO A 525 7.25 8.46 -43.18
C PRO A 525 8.41 7.83 -43.96
N GLU A 526 8.65 8.28 -45.19
CA GLU A 526 9.73 7.84 -46.07
C GLU A 526 11.13 8.25 -45.61
N GLU A 527 11.26 9.32 -44.82
CA GLU A 527 12.53 9.88 -44.35
C GLU A 527 12.82 9.52 -42.88
N VAL A 528 11.80 9.13 -42.10
CA VAL A 528 11.94 8.88 -40.64
C VAL A 528 13.10 7.96 -40.33
N TRP A 529 13.25 6.88 -41.11
CA TRP A 529 14.28 5.87 -40.89
C TRP A 529 15.68 6.48 -40.85
N ASP A 530 15.98 7.37 -41.78
CA ASP A 530 17.30 7.98 -41.94
C ASP A 530 17.63 9.00 -40.83
N HIS A 531 16.59 9.53 -40.17
CA HIS A 531 16.73 10.41 -39.02
C HIS A 531 16.86 9.67 -37.67
N LEU A 532 16.52 8.38 -37.61
CA LEU A 532 16.63 7.62 -36.37
C LEU A 532 18.10 7.45 -35.97
N PRO A 533 18.45 7.61 -34.67
CA PRO A 533 19.76 7.23 -34.18
C PRO A 533 20.08 5.78 -34.53
N ARG A 534 21.32 5.50 -34.96
CA ARG A 534 21.75 4.16 -35.40
C ARG A 534 21.43 3.06 -34.38
N LYS A 535 21.61 3.33 -33.08
CA LYS A 535 21.25 2.38 -32.02
C LYS A 535 19.76 2.00 -32.06
N VAL A 536 18.87 2.97 -32.29
CA VAL A 536 17.42 2.76 -32.37
C VAL A 536 17.08 1.92 -33.60
N GLN A 537 17.69 2.20 -34.75
CA GLN A 537 17.55 1.37 -35.96
C GLN A 537 17.97 -0.08 -35.70
N GLU A 538 19.14 -0.28 -35.07
CA GLU A 538 19.66 -1.60 -34.70
C GLU A 538 18.71 -2.34 -33.75
N GLU A 539 18.13 -1.66 -32.76
CA GLU A 539 17.15 -2.26 -31.85
C GLU A 539 15.84 -2.63 -32.55
N ILE A 540 15.34 -1.79 -33.46
CA ILE A 540 14.15 -2.10 -34.28
C ILE A 540 14.37 -3.36 -35.10
N ILE A 541 15.53 -3.49 -35.77
CA ILE A 541 15.87 -4.66 -36.59
C ILE A 541 16.06 -5.89 -35.72
N ASN A 542 16.94 -5.81 -34.70
CA ASN A 542 17.33 -6.96 -33.89
C ASN A 542 16.16 -7.54 -33.11
N LYS A 543 15.26 -6.69 -32.61
CA LYS A 543 14.05 -7.10 -31.89
C LYS A 543 12.85 -7.32 -32.82
N LYS A 544 13.00 -7.16 -34.14
CA LYS A 544 11.93 -7.34 -35.14
C LYS A 544 10.67 -6.54 -34.79
N LEU A 545 10.85 -5.28 -34.40
CA LEU A 545 9.74 -4.44 -33.93
C LEU A 545 8.79 -4.10 -35.08
N LYS A 546 7.49 -4.02 -34.76
CA LYS A 546 6.49 -3.48 -35.67
C LYS A 546 6.50 -1.96 -35.53
N PHE A 547 7.23 -1.30 -36.41
CA PHE A 547 7.45 0.15 -36.35
C PHE A 547 6.36 0.93 -37.09
N TYR A 548 5.76 1.90 -36.40
CA TYR A 548 4.78 2.85 -36.92
C TYR A 548 5.25 4.27 -36.63
N ALA A 549 5.13 5.15 -37.61
CA ALA A 549 5.45 6.57 -37.50
C ALA A 549 4.22 7.41 -37.89
N ILE A 550 3.95 8.48 -37.14
CA ILE A 550 2.87 9.44 -37.37
C ILE A 550 3.36 10.88 -37.28
#